data_AF-A0A6H5IW27-F1
#
_entry.id   AF-A0A6H5IW27-F1
#
_cell.length_a   1.000
_cell.length_b   1.000
_cell.length_c   1.000
_cell.angle_alpha   90.00
_cell.angle_beta   90.00
_cell.angle_gamma   90.00
#
_symmetry.space_group_name_H-M   'P 1'
#
loop_
_entity.id
_entity.type
_entity.pdbx_description
1 polymer ?
#
loop_
_entity_poly.entity_id
_entity_poly.type
_entity_poly.pdbx_seq_one_letter_code
_entity_poly.pdbx_strand_id
1 'polypeptide(L)'
;MSEIGCARGVEIEISEKPGATPVYCKPYKASSAEREKMREILAEWRKAGIVRDTSSPYASPVMLVKKKNGDSRLVVDFRKLNLQTQRVHFPLPDPDEHLAEIGDNNLFITIDLFNGYLQLPIAENRVIKQQLSLQMRQLSSIV
;
A
#
# COMPACT_ATOMS: atom_id res chain seq x y z
N MET A 1 -12.69 2.60 13.89
CA MET A 1 -11.49 1.92 13.38
C MET A 1 -10.37 2.21 14.38
N SER A 2 -9.72 1.16 14.89
CA SER A 2 -8.60 1.25 15.83
C SER A 2 -7.48 2.11 15.24
N GLU A 3 -6.83 2.89 16.10
CA GLU A 3 -5.65 3.70 15.76
C GLU A 3 -4.63 2.82 15.02
N ILE A 4 -4.32 3.17 13.76
CA ILE A 4 -3.27 2.49 13.01
C ILE A 4 -1.95 3.04 13.53
N GLY A 5 -1.06 2.14 13.96
CA GLY A 5 0.28 2.52 14.41
C GLY A 5 1.09 3.23 13.32
N CYS A 6 2.08 4.02 13.73
CA CYS A 6 3.05 4.62 12.82
C CYS A 6 4.45 4.31 13.33
N ALA A 7 5.26 3.66 12.49
CA ALA A 7 6.65 3.32 12.77
C ALA A 7 7.51 4.58 12.72
N ARG A 8 7.61 5.27 13.86
CA ARG A 8 8.41 6.49 13.99
C ARG A 8 9.90 6.15 13.90
N GLY A 9 10.66 6.95 13.15
CA GLY A 9 12.11 6.81 13.00
C GLY A 9 12.57 6.01 11.79
N VAL A 10 11.65 5.48 10.98
CA VAL A 10 11.95 4.83 9.70
C VAL A 10 11.08 5.44 8.63
N GLU A 11 11.67 5.90 7.52
CA GLU A 11 10.93 6.31 6.33
C GLU A 11 11.33 5.42 5.15
N ILE A 12 10.33 4.97 4.40
CA ILE A 12 10.55 4.17 3.21
C ILE A 12 10.80 5.11 2.02
N GLU A 13 11.98 4.96 1.43
CA GLU A 13 12.34 5.58 0.17
C GLU A 13 12.11 4.61 -0.99
N ILE A 14 11.48 5.11 -2.05
CA ILE A 14 11.24 4.32 -3.26
C ILE A 14 11.80 5.10 -4.45
N SER A 15 12.84 4.51 -5.05
CA SER A 15 13.60 5.09 -6.15
C SER A 15 13.19 4.48 -7.48
N GLU A 16 13.10 5.29 -8.51
CA GLU A 16 12.86 4.82 -9.88
C GLU A 16 14.17 4.68 -10.66
N LYS A 17 14.17 3.83 -11.67
CA LYS A 17 15.30 3.66 -12.59
C LYS A 17 15.55 4.96 -13.37
N PRO A 18 16.80 5.26 -13.76
CA PRO A 18 17.10 6.42 -14.59
C PRO A 18 16.26 6.42 -15.87
N GLY A 19 15.65 7.57 -16.20
CA GLY A 19 14.80 7.72 -17.39
C GLY A 19 13.36 7.19 -17.24
N ALA A 20 12.92 6.83 -16.03
CA ALA A 20 11.52 6.49 -15.76
C ALA A 20 10.58 7.67 -16.09
N THR A 21 9.36 7.35 -16.51
CA THR A 21 8.31 8.33 -16.78
C THR A 21 7.09 8.06 -15.90
N PRO A 22 6.22 9.07 -15.68
CA PRO A 22 5.02 8.86 -14.88
C PRO A 22 4.12 7.75 -15.41
N VAL A 23 3.77 6.79 -14.54
CA VAL A 23 2.84 5.71 -14.86
C VAL A 23 1.43 6.24 -14.71
N TYR A 24 0.72 6.39 -15.83
CA TYR A 24 -0.71 6.71 -15.86
C TYR A 24 -1.51 5.55 -16.45
N CYS A 25 -2.49 5.06 -15.68
CA CYS A 25 -3.37 3.98 -16.07
C CYS A 25 -4.83 4.36 -15.89
N LYS A 26 -5.67 3.96 -16.84
CA LYS A 26 -7.12 4.08 -16.71
C LYS A 26 -7.62 3.15 -15.59
N PRO A 27 -8.58 3.59 -14.75
CA PRO A 27 -9.22 2.73 -13.77
C PRO A 27 -9.88 1.51 -14.41
N TYR A 28 -9.95 0.42 -13.66
CA TYR A 28 -10.77 -0.71 -14.05
C TYR A 28 -12.26 -0.35 -13.98
N LYS A 29 -13.06 -1.05 -14.79
CA LYS A 29 -14.52 -0.96 -14.67
C LYS A 29 -14.93 -1.56 -13.32
N ALA A 30 -15.75 -0.83 -12.59
CA ALA A 30 -16.31 -1.26 -11.32
C ALA A 30 -17.83 -1.01 -11.35
N SER A 31 -18.59 -1.94 -10.78
CA SER A 31 -20.03 -1.82 -10.55
C SER A 31 -20.34 -0.70 -9.55
N SER A 32 -21.61 -0.30 -9.46
CA SER A 32 -22.03 0.74 -8.50
C SER A 32 -21.69 0.35 -7.05
N ALA A 33 -21.95 -0.90 -6.68
CA ALA A 33 -21.66 -1.43 -5.34
C ALA A 33 -20.16 -1.45 -5.04
N GLU A 34 -19.32 -1.81 -6.00
CA GLU A 34 -17.86 -1.78 -5.83
C GLU A 34 -17.35 -0.34 -5.66
N ARG A 35 -17.88 0.62 -6.43
CA ARG A 35 -17.51 2.03 -6.29
C ARG A 35 -17.88 2.59 -4.93
N GLU A 36 -19.06 2.24 -4.41
CA GLU A 36 -19.47 2.64 -3.05
C GLU A 36 -18.51 2.05 -2.02
N LYS A 37 -18.19 0.76 -2.14
CA LYS A 37 -17.28 0.12 -1.19
C LYS A 37 -15.86 0.70 -1.24
N MET A 38 -15.37 1.06 -2.43
CA MET A 38 -14.10 1.78 -2.58
C MET A 38 -14.15 3.15 -1.89
N ARG A 39 -15.26 3.90 -2.02
CA ARG A 39 -15.43 5.21 -1.36
C ARG A 39 -15.38 5.09 0.16
N GLU A 40 -16.08 4.11 0.74
CA GLU A 40 -16.06 3.85 2.18
C GLU A 40 -14.64 3.62 2.69
N ILE A 41 -13.90 2.69 2.06
CA ILE A 41 -12.52 2.34 2.46
C ILE A 41 -11.60 3.56 2.36
N LEU A 42 -11.71 4.34 1.27
CA LEU A 42 -10.89 5.55 1.08
C LEU A 42 -11.21 6.63 2.11
N ALA A 43 -12.47 6.81 2.49
CA ALA A 43 -12.86 7.77 3.52
C ALA A 43 -12.26 7.39 4.88
N GLU A 44 -12.26 6.10 5.22
CA GLU A 44 -11.63 5.58 6.44
C GLU A 44 -10.11 5.79 6.42
N TRP A 45 -9.44 5.47 5.31
CA TRP A 45 -8.00 5.66 5.15
C TRP A 45 -7.60 7.14 5.19
N ARG A 46 -8.44 8.03 4.64
CA ARG A 46 -8.24 9.48 4.71
C ARG A 46 -8.35 9.98 6.14
N LYS A 47 -9.38 9.53 6.88
CA LYS A 47 -9.56 9.87 8.31
C LYS A 47 -8.40 9.35 9.16
N ALA A 48 -7.85 8.20 8.81
CA ALA A 48 -6.68 7.61 9.48
C ALA A 48 -5.32 8.20 9.04
N GLY A 49 -5.30 9.14 8.09
CA GLY A 49 -4.06 9.76 7.59
C GLY A 49 -3.19 8.86 6.71
N ILE A 50 -3.70 7.72 6.26
CA ILE A 50 -2.99 6.76 5.40
C ILE A 50 -2.89 7.30 3.96
N VAL A 51 -3.95 7.96 3.50
CA VAL A 51 -4.02 8.57 2.16
C VAL A 51 -4.42 10.04 2.26
N ARG A 52 -3.99 10.83 1.28
CA ARG A 52 -4.32 12.26 1.13
C ARG A 52 -4.70 12.54 -0.32
N ASP A 53 -5.20 13.73 -0.63
CA ASP A 53 -5.38 14.13 -2.04
C ASP A 53 -4.04 14.57 -2.67
N THR A 54 -3.94 14.51 -3.99
CA THR A 54 -2.72 14.88 -4.75
C THR A 54 -3.03 15.38 -6.16
N SER A 55 -2.03 16.00 -6.78
CA SER A 55 -1.99 16.40 -8.19
C SER A 55 -0.92 15.66 -9.00
N SER A 56 -0.42 14.51 -8.52
CA SER A 56 0.65 13.76 -9.19
C SER A 56 0.33 13.38 -10.64
N PRO A 57 1.35 13.33 -11.52
CA PRO A 57 1.20 12.74 -12.86
C PRO A 57 1.08 11.21 -12.85
N TYR A 58 1.30 10.54 -11.72
CA TYR A 58 1.16 9.09 -11.62
C TYR A 58 -0.28 8.69 -11.26
N ALA A 59 -0.80 7.65 -11.89
CA ALA A 59 -2.07 7.00 -11.53
C ALA A 59 -2.00 5.48 -11.79
N SER A 60 -2.14 4.68 -10.74
CA SER A 60 -2.30 3.22 -10.81
C SER A 60 -3.78 2.86 -10.67
N PRO A 61 -4.28 1.87 -11.42
CA PRO A 61 -5.67 1.47 -11.27
C PRO A 61 -5.86 0.68 -9.98
N VAL A 62 -7.09 0.69 -9.47
CA VAL A 62 -7.48 -0.08 -8.29
C VAL A 62 -8.59 -1.05 -8.58
N MET A 63 -8.68 -2.07 -7.74
CA MET A 63 -9.74 -3.07 -7.79
C MET A 63 -10.07 -3.54 -6.38
N LEU A 64 -11.28 -4.08 -6.22
CA LEU A 64 -11.66 -4.81 -5.01
C LEU A 64 -11.44 -6.30 -5.23
N VAL A 65 -10.81 -6.95 -4.26
CA VAL A 65 -10.64 -8.40 -4.23
C VAL A 65 -11.38 -8.94 -3.04
N LYS A 66 -12.26 -9.92 -3.26
CA LYS A 66 -12.97 -10.61 -2.18
C LYS A 66 -12.02 -11.55 -1.44
N LYS A 67 -11.96 -11.41 -0.12
CA LYS A 67 -11.32 -12.37 0.78
C LYS A 67 -12.22 -13.59 0.95
N LYS A 68 -11.64 -14.70 1.42
CA LYS A 68 -12.37 -15.93 1.73
C LYS A 68 -13.47 -15.74 2.77
N ASN A 69 -13.31 -14.80 3.69
CA ASN A 69 -14.27 -14.47 4.74
C ASN A 69 -15.42 -13.55 4.27
N GLY A 70 -15.47 -13.18 2.98
CA GLY A 70 -16.50 -12.31 2.42
C GLY A 70 -16.15 -10.82 2.39
N ASP A 71 -15.11 -10.39 3.13
CA ASP A 71 -14.67 -8.99 3.11
C ASP A 71 -14.03 -8.61 1.77
N SER A 72 -14.05 -7.32 1.43
CA SER A 72 -13.33 -6.79 0.27
C SER A 72 -12.02 -6.13 0.68
N ARG A 73 -10.95 -6.38 -0.07
CA ARG A 73 -9.67 -5.67 0.05
C ARG A 73 -9.51 -4.72 -1.14
N LEU A 74 -9.25 -3.44 -0.87
CA LEU A 74 -8.81 -2.49 -1.89
C LEU A 74 -7.37 -2.83 -2.29
N VAL A 75 -7.16 -3.10 -3.58
CA VAL A 75 -5.87 -3.48 -4.14
C VAL A 75 -5.48 -2.46 -5.21
N VAL A 76 -4.28 -1.92 -5.07
CA VAL A 76 -3.68 -1.05 -6.08
C VAL A 76 -2.79 -1.89 -6.98
N ASP A 77 -2.97 -1.76 -8.29
CA ASP A 77 -2.12 -2.44 -9.26
C ASP A 77 -0.83 -1.64 -9.51
N PHE A 78 0.22 -2.02 -8.79
CA PHE A 78 1.55 -1.43 -8.93
C PHE A 78 2.41 -2.12 -10.00
N ARG A 79 1.90 -3.06 -10.80
CA ARG A 79 2.75 -3.84 -11.72
C ARG A 79 3.60 -2.97 -12.65
N LYS A 80 3.01 -1.94 -13.28
CA LYS A 80 3.75 -1.02 -14.16
C LYS A 80 4.75 -0.16 -13.40
N LEU A 81 4.38 0.31 -12.21
CA LEU A 81 5.28 1.09 -11.36
C LEU A 81 6.48 0.24 -10.92
N ASN A 82 6.23 -0.99 -10.46
CA ASN A 82 7.26 -1.92 -10.01
C ASN A 82 8.26 -2.29 -11.11
N LEU A 83 7.90 -2.21 -12.39
CA LEU A 83 8.83 -2.44 -13.50
C LEU A 83 9.89 -1.33 -13.62
N GLN A 84 9.55 -0.10 -13.26
CA GLN A 84 10.45 1.05 -13.28
C GLN A 84 11.02 1.41 -11.92
N THR A 85 10.54 0.82 -10.82
CA THR A 85 11.15 0.93 -9.50
C THR A 85 12.49 0.19 -9.43
N GLN A 86 13.48 0.78 -8.77
CA GLN A 86 14.75 0.12 -8.43
C GLN A 86 14.47 -0.92 -7.34
N ARG A 87 14.95 -2.15 -7.54
CA ARG A 87 14.80 -3.20 -6.54
C ARG A 87 15.85 -3.01 -5.45
N VAL A 88 15.40 -2.81 -4.22
CA VAL A 88 16.27 -2.89 -3.04
C VAL A 88 16.32 -4.35 -2.62
N HIS A 89 17.53 -4.92 -2.58
CA HIS A 89 17.74 -6.25 -2.06
C HIS A 89 17.96 -6.16 -0.55
N PHE A 90 16.96 -6.61 0.21
CA PHE A 90 17.11 -6.88 1.63
C PHE A 90 17.13 -8.39 1.80
N PRO A 91 18.29 -9.02 2.09
CA PRO A 91 18.34 -10.46 2.27
C PRO A 91 17.47 -10.81 3.49
N LEU A 92 16.41 -11.57 3.24
CA LEU A 92 15.72 -12.22 4.33
C LEU A 92 16.61 -13.36 4.81
N PRO A 93 16.82 -13.46 6.13
CA PRO A 93 17.63 -14.53 6.66
C PRO A 93 16.92 -15.88 6.51
N ASP A 94 17.69 -16.96 6.57
CA ASP A 94 17.15 -18.30 6.41
C ASP A 94 16.21 -18.64 7.59
N PRO A 95 14.97 -19.09 7.34
CA PRO A 95 14.03 -19.44 8.41
C PRO A 95 14.56 -20.52 9.36
N ASP A 96 15.29 -21.51 8.86
CA ASP A 96 15.82 -22.61 9.67
C ASP A 96 16.99 -22.11 10.54
N GLU A 97 17.82 -21.21 10.02
CA GLU A 97 18.85 -20.52 10.83
C GLU A 97 18.21 -19.71 11.95
N HIS A 98 17.14 -18.96 11.66
CA HIS A 98 16.40 -18.20 12.68
C HIS A 98 15.77 -19.09 13.74
N LEU A 99 15.19 -20.22 13.34
CA LEU A 99 14.62 -21.19 14.28
C LEU A 99 15.70 -21.85 15.14
N ALA A 100 16.89 -22.11 14.59
CA ALA A 100 18.01 -22.65 15.34
C ALA A 100 18.57 -21.64 16.37
N GLU A 101 18.66 -20.36 16.02
CA GLU A 101 19.09 -19.29 16.94
C GLU A 101 18.16 -19.13 18.16
N ILE A 102 16.87 -19.37 17.94
CA ILE A 102 15.86 -19.32 19.00
C ILE A 102 16.08 -20.42 20.06
N GLY A 103 16.82 -21.50 19.75
CA GLY A 103 17.31 -22.50 20.72
C GLY A 103 16.25 -23.20 21.58
N ASP A 104 16.68 -23.82 22.68
CA ASP A 104 15.81 -24.53 23.64
C ASP A 104 15.18 -23.58 24.68
N ASN A 105 14.53 -22.52 24.19
CA ASN A 105 13.80 -21.61 25.05
C ASN A 105 12.46 -22.24 25.51
N ASN A 106 12.07 -21.99 26.76
CA ASN A 106 10.86 -22.58 27.35
C ASN A 106 9.59 -21.77 27.07
N LEU A 107 9.70 -20.57 26.51
CA LEU A 107 8.59 -19.67 26.24
C LEU A 107 8.84 -18.89 24.95
N PHE A 108 7.84 -18.90 24.08
CA PHE A 108 7.83 -18.15 22.83
C PHE A 108 6.63 -17.21 22.79
N ILE A 109 6.85 -16.01 22.27
CA ILE A 109 5.79 -15.04 22.01
C ILE A 109 5.87 -14.67 20.55
N THR A 110 4.74 -14.75 19.85
CA THR A 110 4.61 -14.29 18.47
C THR A 110 3.74 -13.04 18.45
N ILE A 111 4.21 -12.01 17.75
CA ILE A 111 3.49 -10.74 17.59
C ILE A 111 3.25 -10.53 16.10
N ASP A 112 1.97 -10.39 15.71
CA ASP A 112 1.58 -10.01 14.35
C ASP A 112 1.22 -8.53 14.29
N LEU A 113 1.78 -7.82 13.32
CA LEU A 113 1.53 -6.38 13.14
C LEU A 113 0.32 -6.17 12.22
N PHE A 114 -0.79 -5.73 12.82
CA PHE A 114 -2.01 -5.42 12.07
C PHE A 114 -1.78 -4.34 11.01
N ASN A 115 -1.99 -4.69 9.74
CA ASN A 115 -1.72 -3.80 8.59
C ASN A 115 -0.32 -3.19 8.62
N GLY A 116 0.71 -3.95 9.00
CA GLY A 116 2.08 -3.44 9.20
C GLY A 116 2.63 -2.54 8.08
N TYR A 117 2.31 -2.84 6.80
CA TYR A 117 2.70 -1.98 5.68
C TYR A 117 2.16 -0.55 5.74
N LEU A 118 0.95 -0.35 6.26
CA LEU A 118 0.33 0.98 6.37
C LEU A 118 0.91 1.81 7.52
N GLN A 119 1.68 1.16 8.41
CA GLN A 119 2.33 1.82 9.53
C GLN A 119 3.67 2.47 9.14
N LEU A 120 4.21 2.14 7.96
CA LEU A 120 5.50 2.64 7.49
C LEU A 120 5.31 3.97 6.73
N PRO A 121 5.82 5.11 7.24
CA PRO A 121 5.72 6.37 6.53
C PRO A 121 6.63 6.36 5.30
N ILE A 122 6.14 6.96 4.21
CA ILE A 122 6.90 7.13 2.96
C ILE A 122 7.55 8.53 2.97
N ALA A 123 8.78 8.67 2.49
CA ALA A 123 9.46 9.98 2.42
C ALA A 123 8.69 11.00 1.55
N GLU A 124 8.63 12.27 1.96
CA GLU A 124 7.73 13.29 1.36
C GLU A 124 7.95 13.60 -0.13
N ASN A 125 9.18 13.44 -0.62
CA ASN A 125 9.59 13.86 -1.96
C ASN A 125 9.60 12.74 -3.02
N ARG A 126 8.82 11.67 -2.81
CA ARG A 126 8.87 10.47 -3.66
C ARG A 126 7.53 10.07 -4.27
N VAL A 127 7.65 9.46 -5.45
CA VAL A 127 6.64 9.12 -6.46
C VAL A 127 5.41 8.37 -5.91
N ILE A 128 5.55 7.62 -4.81
CA ILE A 128 4.48 6.74 -4.31
C ILE A 128 3.56 7.42 -3.30
N LYS A 129 4.06 8.41 -2.54
CA LYS A 129 3.20 9.30 -1.72
C LYS A 129 2.22 10.11 -2.58
N GLN A 130 2.54 10.17 -3.86
CA GLN A 130 1.82 10.80 -4.95
C GLN A 130 0.87 9.82 -5.70
N GLN A 131 1.08 8.50 -5.60
CA GLN A 131 0.29 7.47 -6.29
C GLN A 131 -0.91 6.98 -5.44
N LEU A 132 -0.71 6.79 -4.13
CA LEU A 132 -1.75 6.33 -3.19
C LEU A 132 -2.86 7.36 -2.95
N SER A 133 -2.59 8.61 -3.33
CA SER A 133 -3.46 9.77 -3.18
C SER A 133 -4.42 10.00 -4.37
N LEU A 134 -4.34 9.17 -5.42
CA LEU A 134 -5.03 9.41 -6.68
C LEU A 134 -6.17 8.42 -6.92
N GLN A 135 -7.33 8.72 -6.33
CA GLN A 135 -8.62 8.24 -6.86
C GLN A 135 -9.69 9.32 -6.99
N MET A 136 -9.48 10.53 -6.45
CA MET A 136 -10.55 11.51 -6.41
C MET A 136 -10.81 12.25 -7.73
N ARG A 137 -9.85 12.30 -8.69
CA ARG A 137 -10.10 12.92 -10.00
C ARG A 137 -10.86 12.05 -11.00
N GLN A 138 -10.86 10.73 -10.81
CA GLN A 138 -11.51 9.79 -11.75
C GLN A 138 -12.79 9.17 -11.18
N LEU A 139 -13.00 9.24 -9.85
CA LEU A 139 -14.31 8.97 -9.24
C LEU A 139 -15.23 10.20 -9.27
N SER A 140 -14.69 11.42 -9.40
CA SER A 140 -15.48 12.64 -9.59
C SER A 140 -16.07 12.78 -11.00
N SER A 141 -15.58 12.02 -11.99
CA SER A 141 -16.16 11.96 -13.35
C SER A 141 -17.33 10.96 -13.47
N ILE A 142 -17.76 10.39 -12.34
CA ILE A 142 -18.92 9.50 -12.20
C ILE A 142 -19.86 10.11 -11.13
N VAL A 143 -19.82 11.43 -11.00
CA VAL A 143 -20.84 12.27 -10.37
C VAL A 143 -21.23 13.33 -11.38
#